data_AF-A0A382DBR3-F1
#
_entry.id   AF-A0A382DBR3-F1
#
_cell.length_a   1.000
_cell.length_b   1.000
_cell.length_c   1.000
_cell.angle_alpha   90.00
_cell.angle_beta   90.00
_cell.angle_gamma   90.00
#
_symmetry.space_group_name_H-M   'P 1'
#
loop_
_entity.id
_entity.type
_entity.pdbx_description
1 polymer ?
#
loop_
_entity_poly.entity_id
_entity_poly.type
_entity_poly.pdbx_seq_one_letter_code
_entity_poly.pdbx_strand_id
1 'polypeptide(L)'
;GLPRRVAGLQPAHMGNPDLTNIQSEQAVVVAGYGALVVNNEPRNVPWWLPDQAQRLLIGYLGSAPEYQPYGVQKFIWDSDTRRFKQAWVNRNVSSPSCVPIVSHASDRVYLIGARSNKWTLEAIDWLTGKSAYHSVIGGQRYNPLFSGTLIDEIGRIHYGSPWGRVRLNLPADPVLTTR
;
A
#
# COMPACT_ATOMS: atom_id res chain seq x y z
N GLY A 1 -11.15 22.96 19.63
CA GLY A 1 -11.25 22.91 18.16
C GLY A 1 -9.89 22.59 17.57
N LEU A 2 -9.82 22.11 16.32
CA LEU A 2 -8.55 21.84 15.64
C LEU A 2 -7.80 23.14 15.33
N PRO A 3 -6.46 23.11 15.16
CA PRO A 3 -5.68 24.28 14.73
C PRO A 3 -6.18 24.85 13.40
N ARG A 4 -6.04 26.17 13.17
CA ARG A 4 -6.48 26.85 11.93
C ARG A 4 -5.94 26.24 10.63
N ARG A 5 -4.83 25.50 10.69
CA ARG A 5 -4.17 24.86 9.53
C ARG A 5 -4.66 23.43 9.27
N VAL A 6 -5.60 22.92 10.07
CA VAL A 6 -6.14 21.56 9.91
C VAL A 6 -7.56 21.67 9.35
N ALA A 7 -7.74 21.26 8.09
CA ALA A 7 -9.03 21.27 7.41
C ALA A 7 -9.93 20.08 7.78
N GLY A 8 -9.35 19.01 8.32
CA GLY A 8 -10.08 17.83 8.79
C GLY A 8 -9.13 16.80 9.40
N LEU A 9 -9.69 15.85 10.15
CA LEU A 9 -8.97 14.73 10.74
C LEU A 9 -9.81 13.47 10.56
N GLN A 10 -9.18 12.37 10.14
CA GLN A 10 -9.81 11.07 9.98
C GLN A 10 -8.89 9.97 10.53
N PRO A 11 -9.42 8.97 11.23
CA PRO A 11 -8.63 7.86 11.73
C PRO A 11 -8.26 6.89 10.59
N ALA A 12 -6.97 6.54 10.51
CA ALA A 12 -6.47 5.45 9.69
C ALA A 12 -6.54 4.15 10.49
N HIS A 13 -7.66 3.45 10.38
CA HIS A 13 -7.94 2.21 11.13
C HIS A 13 -8.15 1.00 10.20
N MET A 14 -7.88 1.13 8.89
CA MET A 14 -8.03 0.05 7.89
C MET A 14 -9.39 -0.65 7.94
N GLY A 15 -10.43 0.10 8.28
CA GLY A 15 -11.79 -0.40 8.48
C GLY A 15 -12.03 -1.20 9.76
N ASN A 16 -11.06 -1.39 10.64
CA ASN A 16 -11.24 -2.01 11.95
C ASN A 16 -11.14 -0.96 13.08
N PRO A 17 -12.25 -0.49 13.66
CA PRO A 17 -12.24 0.55 14.69
C PRO A 17 -11.60 0.09 16.01
N ASP A 18 -11.44 -1.21 16.22
CA ASP A 18 -10.86 -1.79 17.43
C ASP A 18 -9.33 -1.86 17.37
N LEU A 19 -8.71 -1.48 16.24
CA LEU A 19 -7.26 -1.39 16.14
C LEU A 19 -6.76 -0.25 17.03
N THR A 20 -5.98 -0.62 18.05
CA THR A 20 -5.38 0.31 19.00
C THR A 20 -4.25 1.12 18.36
N ASN A 21 -3.50 0.50 17.46
CA ASN A 21 -2.41 1.13 16.73
C ASN A 21 -2.42 0.68 15.26
N ILE A 22 -2.07 1.62 14.38
CA ILE A 22 -1.68 1.33 13.00
C ILE A 22 -0.43 2.14 12.72
N GLN A 23 0.60 1.45 12.25
CA GLN A 23 1.80 2.07 11.76
C GLN A 23 1.74 2.14 10.22
N SER A 24 1.90 3.34 9.68
CA SER A 24 2.21 3.57 8.26
C SER A 24 3.58 4.24 8.22
N GLU A 25 4.63 3.47 7.98
CA GLU A 25 5.99 4.01 7.80
C GLU A 25 6.19 4.58 6.40
N GLN A 26 5.30 4.22 5.48
CA GLN A 26 5.30 4.70 4.11
C GLN A 26 4.62 6.07 4.01
N ALA A 27 5.10 6.87 3.05
CA ALA A 27 4.53 8.18 2.76
C ALA A 27 3.03 8.06 2.42
N VAL A 28 2.25 9.04 2.89
CA VAL A 28 0.85 9.20 2.49
C VAL A 28 0.82 9.53 1.00
N VAL A 29 0.15 8.70 0.21
CA VAL A 29 0.05 8.89 -1.23
C VAL A 29 -1.08 9.84 -1.53
N VAL A 30 -0.79 10.95 -2.20
CA VAL A 30 -1.78 11.99 -2.52
C VAL A 30 -1.94 12.09 -4.05
N ALA A 31 -3.19 12.08 -4.51
CA ALA A 31 -3.53 12.27 -5.91
C ALA A 31 -4.88 12.99 -6.02
N GLY A 32 -4.88 14.18 -6.62
CA GLY A 32 -6.02 15.10 -6.57
C GLY A 32 -6.43 15.40 -5.12
N TYR A 33 -7.71 15.18 -4.79
CA TYR A 33 -8.24 15.32 -3.43
C TYR A 33 -8.15 14.05 -2.58
N GLY A 34 -7.60 12.97 -3.13
CA GLY A 34 -7.47 11.69 -2.44
C GLY A 34 -6.15 11.57 -1.68
N ALA A 35 -6.21 10.98 -0.49
CA ALA A 35 -5.05 10.59 0.30
C ALA A 35 -5.16 9.10 0.66
N LEU A 36 -4.09 8.33 0.51
CA LEU A 36 -4.08 6.89 0.73
C LEU A 36 -2.95 6.49 1.67
N VAL A 37 -3.28 5.57 2.57
CA VAL A 37 -2.36 4.97 3.53
C VAL A 37 -2.45 3.44 3.45
N VAL A 38 -1.35 2.79 3.80
CA VAL A 38 -1.23 1.33 3.84
C VAL A 38 -0.88 0.87 5.24
N ASN A 39 -1.20 -0.38 5.55
CA ASN A 39 -0.87 -0.97 6.84
C ASN A 39 0.54 -1.58 6.83
N ASN A 40 1.40 -1.11 7.73
CA ASN A 40 2.74 -1.66 7.98
C ASN A 40 2.88 -2.19 9.42
N GLU A 41 1.78 -2.50 10.10
CA GLU A 41 1.79 -3.09 11.45
C GLU A 41 1.77 -4.62 11.36
N PRO A 42 2.80 -5.35 11.86
CA PRO A 42 2.79 -6.80 11.83
C PRO A 42 1.58 -7.36 12.59
N ARG A 43 0.85 -8.28 11.96
CA ARG A 43 -0.40 -8.82 12.53
C ARG A 43 -0.20 -9.64 13.81
N ASN A 44 1.01 -10.16 14.01
CA ASN A 44 1.43 -10.89 15.19
C ASN A 44 2.84 -10.42 15.56
N VAL A 45 3.09 -10.18 16.84
CA VAL A 45 4.42 -9.82 17.36
C VAL A 45 4.76 -10.83 18.45
N PRO A 46 5.90 -11.53 18.37
CA PRO A 46 6.32 -12.43 19.44
C PRO A 46 6.51 -11.66 20.75
N TRP A 47 6.05 -12.23 21.88
CA TRP A 47 6.08 -11.58 23.19
C TRP A 47 7.48 -11.15 23.67
N TRP A 48 8.52 -11.81 23.15
CA TRP A 48 9.91 -11.54 23.49
C TRP A 48 10.55 -10.45 22.62
N LEU A 49 9.89 -10.02 21.54
CA LEU A 49 10.46 -9.05 20.61
C LEU A 49 10.24 -7.61 21.14
N PRO A 50 11.31 -6.81 21.34
CA PRO A 50 11.17 -5.43 21.78
C PRO A 50 10.41 -4.58 20.76
N ASP A 51 9.64 -3.58 21.23
CA ASP A 51 8.85 -2.68 20.39
C ASP A 51 9.67 -2.02 19.28
N GLN A 52 10.91 -1.62 19.57
CA GLN A 52 11.81 -1.00 18.61
C GLN A 52 12.23 -1.95 17.47
N ALA A 53 12.16 -3.26 17.69
CA ALA A 53 12.56 -4.29 16.75
C ALA A 53 11.39 -4.86 15.93
N GLN A 54 10.13 -4.54 16.26
CA GLN A 54 8.95 -5.03 15.53
C GLN A 54 9.00 -4.70 14.03
N ARG A 55 9.61 -3.57 13.67
CA ARG A 55 9.83 -3.15 12.28
C ARG A 55 10.62 -4.14 11.44
N LEU A 56 11.52 -4.91 12.08
CA LEU A 56 12.30 -5.94 11.40
C LEU A 56 11.41 -7.08 10.88
N LEU A 57 10.29 -7.36 11.56
CA LEU A 57 9.30 -8.35 11.10
C LEU A 57 8.72 -7.92 9.76
N ILE A 58 8.29 -6.68 9.62
CA ILE A 58 7.72 -6.18 8.37
C ILE A 58 8.80 -6.02 7.30
N GLY A 59 9.97 -5.51 7.67
CA GLY A 59 11.08 -5.31 6.75
C GLY A 59 11.54 -6.61 6.09
N TYR A 60 11.73 -7.69 6.86
CA TYR A 60 12.32 -8.94 6.35
C TYR A 60 11.30 -10.06 6.16
N LEU A 61 10.23 -10.07 6.93
CA LEU A 61 9.22 -11.13 6.97
C LEU A 61 7.83 -10.63 6.56
N GLY A 62 7.72 -9.44 5.96
CA GLY A 62 6.43 -8.84 5.58
C GLY A 62 5.57 -9.69 4.63
N SER A 63 6.17 -10.64 3.90
CA SER A 63 5.42 -11.62 3.10
C SER A 63 4.94 -12.85 3.88
N ALA A 64 5.56 -13.16 5.02
CA ALA A 64 5.28 -14.35 5.79
C ALA A 64 3.86 -14.25 6.40
N PRO A 65 2.96 -15.24 6.20
CA PRO A 65 1.57 -15.16 6.65
C PRO A 65 1.39 -14.85 8.14
N GLU A 66 2.36 -15.23 8.97
CA GLU A 66 2.37 -14.95 10.41
C GLU A 66 2.48 -13.44 10.71
N TYR A 67 3.25 -12.68 9.93
CA TYR A 67 3.53 -11.26 10.17
C TYR A 67 2.85 -10.33 9.18
N GLN A 68 2.41 -10.85 8.04
CA GLN A 68 1.88 -10.09 6.91
C GLN A 68 0.71 -9.17 7.30
N PRO A 69 0.83 -7.84 7.10
CA PRO A 69 -0.22 -6.88 7.39
C PRO A 69 -1.24 -6.81 6.25
N TYR A 70 -2.46 -6.37 6.55
CA TYR A 70 -3.51 -6.17 5.57
C TYR A 70 -4.20 -4.83 5.82
N GLY A 71 -4.65 -4.20 4.74
CA GLY A 71 -5.35 -2.92 4.84
C GLY A 71 -4.74 -1.87 3.94
N VAL A 72 -5.61 -1.28 3.12
CA VAL A 72 -5.37 -0.05 2.39
C VAL A 72 -6.59 0.83 2.61
N GLN A 73 -6.38 2.09 2.99
CA GLN A 73 -7.46 3.03 3.27
C GLN A 73 -7.24 4.31 2.49
N LYS A 74 -8.29 4.75 1.80
CA LYS A 74 -8.31 6.02 1.09
C LYS A 74 -9.28 6.98 1.78
N PHE A 75 -8.84 8.22 1.88
CA PHE A 75 -9.62 9.37 2.26
C PHE A 75 -9.78 10.32 1.09
N ILE A 76 -10.78 11.18 1.16
CA ILE A 76 -11.03 12.21 0.16
C ILE A 76 -11.44 13.52 0.83
N TRP A 77 -10.92 14.62 0.31
CA TRP A 77 -11.46 15.95 0.57
C TRP A 77 -12.64 16.20 -0.36
N ASP A 78 -13.81 16.41 0.23
CA ASP A 78 -15.02 16.83 -0.46
C ASP A 78 -15.07 18.37 -0.46
N SER A 79 -14.88 18.99 -1.63
CA SER A 79 -14.81 20.44 -1.78
C SER A 79 -16.15 21.14 -1.54
N ASP A 80 -17.25 20.47 -1.86
CA ASP A 80 -18.59 21.05 -1.82
C ASP A 80 -19.06 21.15 -0.37
N THR A 81 -18.85 20.08 0.40
CA THR A 81 -19.20 20.02 1.83
C THR A 81 -18.08 20.48 2.74
N ARG A 82 -16.87 20.69 2.20
CA ARG A 82 -15.63 21.04 2.93
C ARG A 82 -15.33 20.06 4.05
N ARG A 83 -15.38 18.76 3.73
CA ARG A 83 -15.16 17.67 4.70
C ARG A 83 -14.10 16.71 4.21
N PHE A 84 -13.20 16.35 5.12
CA PHE A 84 -12.31 15.22 4.93
C PHE A 84 -13.03 13.95 5.40
N LYS A 85 -13.21 12.98 4.51
CA LYS A 85 -14.00 11.76 4.77
C LYS A 85 -13.28 10.51 4.28
N GLN A 86 -13.60 9.36 4.87
CA GLN A 86 -13.20 8.08 4.31
C GLN A 86 -13.86 7.89 2.94
N ALA A 87 -13.07 7.55 1.93
CA ALA A 87 -13.56 7.20 0.60
C ALA A 87 -13.86 5.70 0.54
N TRP A 88 -12.88 4.86 0.87
CA TRP A 88 -13.02 3.41 0.89
C TRP A 88 -11.93 2.74 1.72
N VAL A 89 -12.14 1.47 2.03
CA VAL A 89 -11.17 0.59 2.69
C VAL A 89 -11.11 -0.73 1.91
N ASN A 90 -9.90 -1.19 1.63
CA ASN A 90 -9.62 -2.54 1.18
C ASN A 90 -8.93 -3.33 2.30
N ARG A 91 -9.62 -4.31 2.87
CA ARG A 91 -9.11 -5.13 3.99
C ARG A 91 -8.30 -6.34 3.55
N ASN A 92 -8.23 -6.62 2.23
CA ASN A 92 -7.70 -7.87 1.70
C ASN A 92 -6.34 -7.70 1.02
N VAL A 93 -6.02 -6.49 0.54
CA VAL A 93 -4.71 -6.22 -0.05
C VAL A 93 -3.71 -5.94 1.06
N SER A 94 -2.52 -6.51 0.89
CA SER A 94 -1.36 -6.36 1.76
C SER A 94 -0.32 -5.52 1.04
N SER A 95 0.23 -4.51 1.72
CA SER A 95 1.34 -3.68 1.23
C SER A 95 2.37 -3.54 2.35
N PRO A 96 3.14 -4.60 2.65
CA PRO A 96 3.87 -4.70 3.92
C PRO A 96 4.88 -3.59 4.13
N SER A 97 5.67 -3.26 3.12
CA SER A 97 6.86 -2.42 3.27
C SER A 97 7.16 -1.64 1.99
N CYS A 98 6.14 -1.08 1.33
CA CYS A 98 6.33 -0.33 0.09
C CYS A 98 5.42 0.90 0.01
N VAL A 99 5.95 2.05 -0.41
CA VAL A 99 5.13 3.23 -0.73
C VAL A 99 4.39 2.95 -2.04
N PRO A 100 3.05 3.02 -2.08
CA PRO A 100 2.30 2.91 -3.32
C PRO A 100 2.52 4.11 -4.26
N ILE A 101 2.11 3.97 -5.50
CA ILE A 101 2.04 5.07 -6.48
C ILE A 101 0.71 5.06 -7.20
N VAL A 102 0.18 6.25 -7.49
CA VAL A 102 -1.07 6.41 -8.25
C VAL A 102 -0.73 6.78 -9.69
N SER A 103 -1.28 6.01 -10.63
CA SER A 103 -1.34 6.37 -12.04
C SER A 103 -2.70 7.01 -12.33
N HIS A 104 -2.68 8.30 -12.67
CA HIS A 104 -3.87 9.02 -13.13
C HIS A 104 -4.37 8.52 -14.49
N ALA A 105 -3.45 8.10 -15.37
CA ALA A 105 -3.82 7.64 -16.72
C ALA A 105 -4.65 6.35 -16.69
N SER A 106 -4.46 5.50 -15.67
CA SER A 106 -5.15 4.21 -15.55
C SER A 106 -6.13 4.13 -14.38
N ASP A 107 -6.28 5.19 -13.57
CA ASP A 107 -7.03 5.19 -12.32
C ASP A 107 -6.65 4.02 -11.39
N ARG A 108 -5.34 3.75 -11.27
CA ARG A 108 -4.81 2.65 -10.46
C ARG A 108 -3.83 3.12 -9.41
N VAL A 109 -3.89 2.49 -8.25
CA VAL A 109 -2.81 2.46 -7.27
C VAL A 109 -2.00 1.20 -7.50
N TYR A 110 -0.70 1.33 -7.69
CA TYR A 110 0.23 0.20 -7.76
C TYR A 110 1.06 0.13 -6.49
N LEU A 111 1.25 -1.09 -6.00
CA LEU A 111 2.08 -1.35 -4.82
C LEU A 111 2.72 -2.73 -4.90
N ILE A 112 3.84 -2.90 -4.19
CA ILE A 112 4.43 -4.20 -3.95
C ILE A 112 3.80 -4.82 -2.71
N GLY A 113 3.00 -5.85 -2.94
CA GLY A 113 2.25 -6.55 -1.91
C GLY A 113 2.82 -7.92 -1.59
N ALA A 114 2.04 -8.71 -0.87
CA ALA A 114 2.37 -10.10 -0.60
C ALA A 114 1.13 -11.00 -0.63
N ARG A 115 1.32 -12.25 -1.04
CA ARG A 115 0.32 -13.33 -0.97
C ARG A 115 1.04 -14.66 -0.78
N SER A 116 0.58 -15.48 0.15
CA SER A 116 1.09 -16.85 0.37
C SER A 116 2.63 -16.94 0.46
N ASN A 117 3.23 -16.05 1.25
CA ASN A 117 4.69 -15.95 1.39
C ASN A 117 5.49 -15.66 0.10
N LYS A 118 4.84 -15.02 -0.87
CA LYS A 118 5.47 -14.47 -2.07
C LYS A 118 5.18 -12.98 -2.17
N TRP A 119 6.11 -12.24 -2.74
CA TRP A 119 5.90 -10.85 -3.09
C TRP A 119 5.07 -10.77 -4.37
N THR A 120 4.20 -9.78 -4.44
CA THR A 120 3.28 -9.55 -5.56
C THR A 120 3.39 -8.13 -6.06
N LEU A 121 3.10 -7.92 -7.33
CA LEU A 121 2.59 -6.64 -7.78
C LEU A 121 1.07 -6.65 -7.59
N GLU A 122 0.54 -5.63 -6.94
CA GLU A 122 -0.89 -5.40 -6.80
C GLU A 122 -1.30 -4.12 -7.53
N ALA A 123 -2.51 -4.12 -8.10
CA ALA A 123 -3.18 -2.91 -8.51
C ALA A 123 -4.56 -2.79 -7.85
N ILE A 124 -4.89 -1.61 -7.35
CA ILE A 124 -6.18 -1.28 -6.77
C ILE A 124 -6.82 -0.18 -7.61
N ASP A 125 -8.11 -0.33 -7.91
CA ASP A 125 -8.89 0.73 -8.54
C ASP A 125 -8.97 1.95 -7.60
N TRP A 126 -8.45 3.10 -8.04
CA TRP A 126 -8.31 4.29 -7.19
C TRP A 126 -9.65 4.85 -6.71
N LEU A 127 -10.69 4.70 -7.53
CA LEU A 127 -12.01 5.27 -7.25
C LEU A 127 -12.80 4.39 -6.27
N THR A 128 -12.75 3.07 -6.45
CA THR A 128 -13.60 2.12 -5.73
C THR A 128 -12.90 1.34 -4.62
N GLY A 129 -11.57 1.28 -4.63
CA GLY A 129 -10.80 0.48 -3.67
C GLY A 129 -10.78 -1.01 -3.95
N LYS A 130 -11.40 -1.48 -5.05
CA LYS A 130 -11.40 -2.89 -5.42
C LYS A 130 -10.04 -3.32 -5.96
N SER A 131 -9.61 -4.55 -5.65
CA SER A 131 -8.44 -5.14 -6.30
C SER A 131 -8.74 -5.27 -7.80
N ALA A 132 -7.88 -4.69 -8.63
CA ALA A 132 -8.01 -4.67 -10.07
C ALA A 132 -7.08 -5.68 -10.75
N TYR A 133 -5.92 -5.94 -10.17
CA TYR A 133 -4.93 -6.88 -10.68
C TYR A 133 -4.01 -7.36 -9.55
N HIS A 134 -3.49 -8.58 -9.69
CA HIS A 134 -2.32 -8.99 -8.93
C HIS A 134 -1.50 -10.04 -9.70
N SER A 135 -0.20 -10.08 -9.45
CA SER A 135 0.67 -11.15 -9.95
C SER A 135 1.80 -11.44 -8.99
N VAL A 136 2.19 -12.71 -8.89
CA VAL A 136 3.37 -13.11 -8.11
C VAL A 136 4.62 -12.68 -8.87
N ILE A 137 5.47 -11.89 -8.22
CA ILE A 137 6.75 -11.43 -8.79
C ILE A 137 7.94 -12.24 -8.27
N GLY A 138 7.82 -12.89 -7.11
CA GLY A 138 8.80 -13.87 -6.65
C GLY A 138 8.91 -14.00 -5.13
N GLY A 139 10.01 -14.62 -4.70
CA GLY A 139 10.38 -14.76 -3.28
C GLY A 139 11.16 -13.55 -2.75
N GLN A 140 11.91 -13.72 -1.66
CA GLN A 140 12.54 -12.63 -0.92
C GLN A 140 13.44 -11.67 -1.73
N ARG A 141 14.00 -12.12 -2.85
CA ARG A 141 14.75 -11.25 -3.79
C ARG A 141 13.93 -10.04 -4.30
N TYR A 142 12.60 -10.13 -4.24
CA TYR A 142 11.66 -9.08 -4.67
C TYR A 142 11.13 -8.23 -3.51
N ASN A 143 11.65 -8.41 -2.29
CA ASN A 143 11.27 -7.61 -1.13
C ASN A 143 11.60 -6.11 -1.38
N PRO A 144 10.62 -5.20 -1.28
CA PRO A 144 10.82 -3.78 -1.53
C PRO A 144 11.60 -3.06 -0.42
N LEU A 145 11.69 -3.64 0.79
CA LEU A 145 12.35 -3.10 1.97
C LEU A 145 12.18 -1.58 2.12
N PHE A 146 10.94 -1.14 2.31
CA PHE A 146 10.55 0.26 2.52
C PHE A 146 10.81 1.19 1.33
N SER A 147 11.04 0.66 0.12
CA SER A 147 11.14 1.47 -1.09
C SER A 147 9.78 1.90 -1.65
N GLY A 148 9.77 2.92 -2.49
CA GLY A 148 8.58 3.32 -3.24
C GLY A 148 8.43 2.51 -4.54
N THR A 149 7.18 2.18 -4.85
CA THR A 149 6.79 1.75 -6.21
C THR A 149 6.83 2.97 -7.11
N LEU A 150 7.43 2.83 -8.28
CA LEU A 150 7.56 3.89 -9.28
C LEU A 150 7.07 3.38 -10.63
N ILE A 151 6.55 4.30 -11.43
CA ILE A 151 6.08 4.07 -12.80
C ILE A 151 6.79 5.09 -13.66
N ASP A 152 7.40 4.65 -14.76
CA ASP A 152 7.97 5.58 -15.74
C ASP A 152 6.94 6.02 -16.80
N GLU A 153 7.37 6.93 -17.68
CA GLU A 153 6.52 7.55 -18.69
C GLU A 153 5.88 6.58 -19.69
N ILE A 154 6.43 5.36 -19.81
CA ILE A 154 5.87 4.32 -20.69
C ILE A 154 5.19 3.19 -19.90
N GLY A 155 4.92 3.41 -18.61
CA GLY A 155 4.13 2.51 -17.76
C GLY A 155 4.90 1.35 -17.13
N ARG A 156 6.24 1.34 -17.16
CA ARG A 156 7.02 0.26 -16.55
C ARG A 156 7.17 0.47 -15.06
N ILE A 157 6.83 -0.55 -14.29
CA ILE A 157 6.92 -0.53 -12.84
C ILE A 157 8.32 -0.92 -12.39
N HIS A 158 8.88 -0.11 -11.49
CA HIS A 158 10.16 -0.37 -10.85
C HIS A 158 10.17 0.09 -9.40
N TYR A 159 11.05 -0.48 -8.59
CA TYR A 159 11.20 -0.15 -7.17
C TYR A 159 12.58 -0.55 -6.66
N GLY A 160 12.93 -0.09 -5.47
CA GLY A 160 14.19 -0.43 -4.80
C GLY A 160 14.09 -1.79 -4.09
N SER A 161 15.20 -2.50 -4.01
CA SER A 161 15.30 -3.70 -3.17
C SER A 161 16.67 -3.73 -2.51
N PRO A 162 16.88 -4.56 -1.47
CA PRO A 162 18.21 -4.83 -0.92
C PRO A 162 19.26 -5.26 -1.96
N TRP A 163 18.84 -5.73 -3.13
CA TRP A 163 19.72 -6.20 -4.21
C TRP A 163 19.82 -5.20 -5.38
N GLY A 164 19.38 -3.96 -5.18
CA GLY A 164 19.34 -2.92 -6.20
C GLY A 164 17.96 -2.72 -6.82
N ARG A 165 17.89 -2.00 -7.93
CA ARG A 165 16.63 -1.65 -8.59
C ARG A 165 16.01 -2.88 -9.26
N VAL A 166 14.76 -3.16 -8.93
CA VAL A 166 13.93 -4.14 -9.64
C VAL A 166 13.11 -3.40 -10.69
N ARG A 167 13.14 -3.88 -11.94
CA ARG A 167 12.17 -3.51 -12.98
C ARG A 167 11.33 -4.73 -13.28
N LEU A 168 10.01 -4.61 -13.15
CA LEU A 168 9.10 -5.70 -13.46
C LEU A 168 8.93 -5.80 -14.99
N ASN A 169 9.25 -6.96 -15.55
CA ASN A 169 8.86 -7.34 -16.91
C ASN A 169 7.67 -8.28 -16.78
N LEU A 170 6.47 -7.72 -16.65
CA LEU A 170 5.26 -8.53 -16.59
C LEU A 170 4.95 -9.06 -18.01
N PRO A 171 4.43 -10.29 -18.14
CA PRO A 171 3.81 -10.71 -19.38
C PRO A 171 2.75 -9.68 -19.78
N ALA A 172 2.67 -9.34 -21.07
CA ALA A 172 1.59 -8.48 -21.55
C ALA A 172 0.25 -9.13 -21.19
N ASP A 173 -0.57 -8.42 -20.42
CA ASP A 173 -1.92 -8.86 -20.12
C ASP A 173 -2.71 -8.81 -21.45
N PRO A 174 -3.27 -9.92 -21.96
CA PRO A 174 -4.00 -9.91 -23.23
C PRO A 174 -5.23 -8.99 -23.21
N VAL A 175 -5.67 -8.53 -22.03
CA VAL A 175 -6.79 -7.60 -21.85
C VAL A 175 -6.39 -6.13 -22.10
N LEU A 176 -5.11 -5.79 -22.05
CA LEU A 176 -4.62 -4.41 -22.21
C LEU A 176 -4.32 -4.02 -23.67
N THR A 177 -4.49 -4.94 -24.63
CA THR A 177 -4.28 -4.67 -26.08
C THR A 177 -5.57 -4.40 -26.85
N THR A 178 -6.72 -4.40 -26.19
CA THR A 178 -8.01 -4.01 -26.79
C THR A 178 -8.59 -2.80 -26.08
N ARG A 179 -8.00 -1.62 -26.32
CA ARG A 179 -8.69 -0.32 -26.35
C ARG A 179 -8.04 0.58 -27.38
#